data_AF-A0A381UUF2-F1
#
_entry.id   AF-A0A381UUF2-F1
#
_cell.length_a   1.000
_cell.length_b   1.000
_cell.length_c   1.000
_cell.angle_alpha   90.00
_cell.angle_beta   90.00
_cell.angle_gamma   90.00
#
_symmetry.space_group_name_H-M   'P 1'
#
loop_
_entity.id
_entity.type
_entity.pdbx_description
1 polymer ?
#
loop_
_entity_poly.entity_id
_entity_poly.type
_entity_poly.pdbx_seq_one_letter_code
_entity_poly.pdbx_strand_id
1 'polypeptide(L)'
;MIDLSKNEAKIQQNAKHCRERKIKLPTFGQMQNPETIPEEIKDELKNVGLWETHPANLFRISWKNEPVSEGGGFGGVNYIVIPPELSGVK
;
A
#
# COMPACT_ATOMS: atom_id res chain seq x y z
N MET A 1 6.73 12.54 22.34
CA MET A 1 7.33 12.82 21.01
C MET A 1 7.96 11.52 20.53
N ILE A 2 7.75 11.12 19.27
CA ILE A 2 8.31 9.86 18.73
C ILE A 2 9.80 10.07 18.45
N ASP A 3 10.66 9.16 18.92
CA ASP A 3 12.09 9.16 18.60
C ASP A 3 12.32 8.62 17.18
N LEU A 4 12.90 9.44 16.31
CA LEU A 4 13.16 9.13 14.90
C LEU A 4 14.64 8.87 14.62
N SER A 5 15.44 8.64 15.66
CA SER A 5 16.86 8.32 15.53
C SER A 5 17.06 7.04 14.71
N LYS A 6 17.92 7.11 13.68
CA LYS A 6 18.20 5.96 12.82
C LYS A 6 19.06 4.95 13.56
N ASN A 7 18.63 3.70 13.55
CA ASN A 7 19.42 2.57 14.02
C ASN A 7 19.91 1.75 12.82
N GLU A 8 21.12 2.02 12.36
CA GLU A 8 21.70 1.39 11.16
C GLU A 8 21.79 -0.14 11.29
N ALA A 9 22.15 -0.66 12.47
CA ALA A 9 22.23 -2.11 12.69
C ALA A 9 20.88 -2.80 12.48
N LYS A 10 19.78 -2.21 12.98
CA LYS A 10 18.42 -2.72 12.77
C LYS A 10 17.97 -2.58 11.31
N ILE A 11 18.32 -1.49 10.64
CA ILE A 11 18.01 -1.30 9.21
C ILE A 11 18.66 -2.41 8.38
N GLN A 12 19.95 -2.69 8.59
CA GLN A 12 20.66 -3.74 7.86
C GLN A 12 20.11 -5.14 8.17
N GLN A 13 19.78 -5.42 9.43
CA GLN A 13 19.14 -6.67 9.83
C GLN A 13 17.80 -6.88 9.11
N ASN A 14 16.96 -5.85 9.07
CA ASN A 14 15.66 -5.91 8.40
C ASN A 14 15.79 -6.01 6.87
N ALA A 15 16.76 -5.31 6.27
CA ALA A 15 17.04 -5.41 4.84
C ALA A 15 17.47 -6.82 4.44
N LYS A 16 18.34 -7.46 5.25
CA LYS A 16 18.75 -8.86 5.06
C LYS A 16 17.54 -9.80 5.14
N HIS A 17 16.71 -9.63 6.15
CA HIS A 17 15.50 -10.41 6.36
C HIS A 17 14.52 -10.32 5.17
N CYS A 18 14.30 -9.10 4.67
CA CYS A 18 13.44 -8.88 3.51
C CYS A 18 14.00 -9.58 2.27
N ARG A 19 15.32 -9.46 2.04
CA ARG A 19 15.98 -10.12 0.91
C ARG A 19 15.88 -11.65 0.97
N GLU A 20 16.12 -12.26 2.14
CA GLU A 20 16.01 -13.72 2.34
C GLU A 20 14.60 -14.24 2.03
N ARG A 21 13.57 -13.45 2.32
CA ARG A 21 12.16 -13.79 2.10
C ARG A 21 11.57 -13.23 0.81
N LYS A 22 12.39 -12.60 -0.03
CA LYS A 22 11.98 -11.94 -1.28
C LYS A 22 10.88 -10.86 -1.09
N ILE A 23 10.87 -10.21 0.07
CA ILE A 23 9.95 -9.12 0.40
C ILE A 23 10.47 -7.83 -0.24
N LYS A 24 9.66 -7.22 -1.11
CA LYS A 24 9.90 -5.87 -1.64
C LYS A 24 9.09 -4.88 -0.81
N LEU A 25 9.72 -3.77 -0.40
CA LEU A 25 9.06 -2.69 0.33
C LEU A 25 8.76 -1.54 -0.65
N PRO A 26 7.58 -0.91 -0.57
CA PRO A 26 7.32 0.31 -1.33
C PRO A 26 8.15 1.47 -0.80
N THR A 27 8.50 2.39 -1.68
CA THR A 27 8.94 3.73 -1.25
C THR A 27 7.73 4.60 -0.93
N PHE A 28 7.92 5.63 -0.11
CA PHE A 28 6.85 6.60 0.12
C PHE A 28 6.34 7.27 -1.17
N GLY A 29 7.23 7.49 -2.15
CA GLY A 29 6.86 8.01 -3.46
C GLY A 29 5.93 7.07 -4.23
N GLN A 30 6.17 5.77 -4.15
CA GLN A 30 5.29 4.75 -4.73
C GLN A 30 3.94 4.66 -4.01
N MET A 31 3.92 4.79 -2.68
CA MET A 31 2.66 4.82 -1.92
C MET A 31 1.81 6.05 -2.28
N GLN A 32 2.45 7.19 -2.51
CA GLN A 32 1.80 8.44 -2.94
C GLN A 32 1.33 8.37 -4.41
N ASN A 33 2.17 7.81 -5.28
CA ASN A 33 1.89 7.61 -6.70
C ASN A 33 2.05 6.15 -7.14
N PRO A 34 0.98 5.34 -7.03
CA PRO A 34 1.00 3.93 -7.38
C PRO A 34 1.35 3.63 -8.84
N GLU A 35 1.25 4.61 -9.74
CA GLU A 35 1.66 4.44 -11.14
C GLU A 35 3.15 4.11 -11.26
N THR A 36 3.98 4.59 -10.32
CA THR A 36 5.44 4.34 -10.27
C THR A 36 5.82 2.97 -9.69
N ILE A 37 4.83 2.18 -9.25
CA ILE A 37 5.07 0.81 -8.80
C ILE A 37 5.44 -0.05 -10.01
N PRO A 38 6.48 -0.91 -9.93
CA PRO A 38 6.85 -1.82 -11.01
C PRO A 38 5.69 -2.74 -11.41
N GLU A 39 5.54 -3.01 -12.70
CA GLU A 39 4.43 -3.80 -13.22
C GLU A 39 4.40 -5.22 -12.64
N GLU A 40 5.57 -5.83 -12.40
CA GLU A 40 5.70 -7.13 -11.72
C GLU A 40 4.91 -7.20 -10.39
N ILE A 41 4.94 -6.11 -9.60
CA ILE A 41 4.20 -6.05 -8.34
C ILE A 41 2.71 -5.85 -8.57
N LYS A 42 2.33 -5.03 -9.56
CA LYS A 42 0.91 -4.83 -9.91
C LYS A 42 0.29 -6.13 -10.43
N ASP A 43 1.05 -6.93 -11.17
CA ASP A 43 0.63 -8.23 -11.66
C ASP A 43 0.52 -9.26 -10.53
N GLU A 44 1.48 -9.27 -9.59
CA GLU A 44 1.42 -10.10 -8.39
C GLU A 44 0.15 -9.80 -7.57
N LEU A 45 -0.16 -8.51 -7.38
CA LEU A 45 -1.33 -8.03 -6.65
C LEU A 45 -2.67 -8.53 -7.23
N LYS A 46 -2.77 -8.79 -8.54
CA LYS A 46 -3.98 -9.34 -9.18
C LYS A 46 -4.36 -10.73 -8.66
N ASN A 47 -3.40 -11.45 -8.07
CA ASN A 47 -3.58 -12.81 -7.57
C ASN A 47 -3.56 -12.89 -6.04
N VAL A 48 -3.62 -11.74 -5.34
CA VAL A 48 -3.49 -11.64 -3.89
C VAL A 48 -4.76 -11.03 -3.30
N GLY A 49 -5.34 -11.73 -2.33
CA GLY A 49 -6.48 -11.24 -1.55
C GLY A 49 -6.15 -9.97 -0.75
N LEU A 50 -7.11 -9.05 -0.64
CA LEU A 50 -6.93 -7.78 0.10
C LEU A 50 -6.57 -8.01 1.57
N TRP A 51 -7.10 -9.07 2.17
CA TRP A 51 -6.92 -9.40 3.59
C TRP A 51 -5.83 -10.46 3.84
N GLU A 52 -5.15 -10.91 2.79
CA GLU A 52 -4.09 -11.90 2.92
C GLU A 52 -2.84 -11.31 3.55
N THR A 53 -2.14 -12.12 4.35
CA THR A 53 -0.83 -11.76 4.91
C THR A 53 0.27 -11.97 3.86
N HIS A 54 0.17 -11.23 2.75
CA HIS A 54 1.08 -11.30 1.63
C HIS A 54 1.93 -10.02 1.52
N PRO A 55 3.26 -10.10 1.30
CA PRO A 55 4.13 -8.92 1.25
C PRO A 55 3.75 -7.88 0.20
N ALA A 56 3.19 -8.31 -0.94
CA ALA A 56 2.71 -7.39 -1.98
C ALA A 56 1.67 -6.39 -1.46
N ASN A 57 0.84 -6.76 -0.46
CA ASN A 57 -0.16 -5.87 0.12
C ASN A 57 0.45 -4.62 0.80
N LEU A 58 1.77 -4.60 1.09
CA LEU A 58 2.44 -3.39 1.56
C LEU A 58 2.34 -2.23 0.55
N PHE A 59 2.25 -2.54 -0.75
CA PHE A 59 2.08 -1.54 -1.82
C PHE A 59 0.66 -0.96 -1.88
N ARG A 60 -0.31 -1.56 -1.19
CA ARG A 60 -1.73 -1.11 -1.14
C ARG A 60 -2.02 -0.13 -0.01
N ILE A 61 -1.03 0.27 0.79
CA ILE A 61 -1.20 1.23 1.89
C ILE A 61 -1.28 2.65 1.31
N SER A 62 -2.40 2.95 0.64
CA SER A 62 -2.68 4.21 -0.04
C SER A 62 -4.20 4.42 -0.21
N TRP A 63 -4.62 5.68 -0.31
CA TRP A 63 -6.02 6.05 -0.58
C TRP A 63 -6.50 5.69 -1.99
N LYS A 64 -5.56 5.36 -2.88
CA LYS A 64 -5.80 5.02 -4.29
C LYS A 64 -5.96 3.51 -4.52
N ASN A 65 -5.99 2.71 -3.46
CA ASN A 65 -6.17 1.27 -3.58
C ASN A 65 -7.59 0.93 -4.05
N GLU A 66 -7.73 0.05 -5.03
CA GLU A 66 -9.05 -0.40 -5.48
C GLU A 66 -9.74 -1.26 -4.39
N PRO A 67 -10.99 -0.95 -3.99
CA PRO A 67 -11.64 -1.61 -2.85
C PRO A 67 -12.33 -2.93 -3.25
N VAL A 68 -11.59 -3.86 -3.87
CA VAL A 68 -12.05 -5.21 -4.22
C VAL A 68 -11.45 -6.26 -3.28
N SER A 69 -12.19 -7.34 -3.01
CA SER A 69 -11.79 -8.36 -2.02
C SER A 69 -10.59 -9.19 -2.45
N GLU A 70 -10.42 -9.41 -3.76
CA GLU A 70 -9.36 -10.22 -4.34
C GLU A 70 -8.86 -9.56 -5.62
N GLY A 71 -7.55 -9.62 -5.84
CA GLY A 71 -6.92 -8.92 -6.95
C GLY A 71 -7.10 -7.41 -6.79
N GLY A 72 -7.38 -6.72 -7.89
CA GLY A 72 -7.51 -5.27 -7.93
C GLY A 72 -6.18 -4.54 -8.08
N GLY A 73 -6.27 -3.32 -8.59
CA GLY A 73 -5.15 -2.44 -8.88
C GLY A 73 -5.22 -1.14 -8.09
N PHE A 74 -5.05 -0.05 -8.82
CA PHE A 74 -5.06 1.30 -8.26
C PHE A 74 -5.96 2.21 -9.10
N GLY A 75 -6.62 3.16 -8.44
CA GLY A 75 -7.53 4.10 -9.07
C GLY A 75 -7.49 5.48 -8.41
N GLY A 76 -8.62 6.17 -8.46
CA GLY A 76 -8.82 7.43 -7.74
C GLY A 76 -8.84 7.23 -6.22
N VAL A 77 -8.95 8.33 -5.48
CA VAL A 77 -9.16 8.27 -4.02
C VAL A 77 -10.50 7.58 -3.75
N ASN A 78 -10.51 6.67 -2.78
CA ASN A 78 -11.77 6.09 -2.29
C ASN A 78 -12.53 7.13 -1.46
N TYR A 79 -13.69 7.55 -1.94
CA TYR A 79 -14.58 8.45 -1.21
C TYR A 79 -16.05 8.08 -1.47
N ILE A 80 -16.91 8.51 -0.54
CA ILE A 80 -18.36 8.48 -0.69
C ILE A 80 -18.84 9.91 -0.53
N VAL A 81 -19.73 10.36 -1.41
CA VAL A 81 -20.39 11.65 -1.27
C VAL A 81 -21.70 11.43 -0.52
N ILE A 82 -21.85 12.08 0.62
CA ILE A 82 -23.12 12.13 1.33
C ILE A 82 -23.93 13.28 0.73
N PRO A 83 -25.10 13.00 0.14
CA PRO A 83 -25.89 14.02 -0.54
C PRO A 83 -26.50 15.03 0.46
N PRO A 84 -26.72 16.31 0.07
CA PRO A 84 -27.28 17.34 0.95
C PRO A 84 -28.63 16.97 1.57
N GLU A 85 -29.44 16.17 0.87
CA GLU A 85 -30.74 15.67 1.34
C GLU A 85 -30.60 14.77 2.58
N LEU A 86 -29.45 14.10 2.74
CA LEU A 86 -29.15 13.27 3.92
C LEU A 86 -28.32 14.01 4.97
N SER A 87 -27.38 14.86 4.55
CA SER A 87 -26.48 15.55 5.48
C SER A 87 -27.08 16.81 6.10
N GLY A 88 -28.03 17.47 5.42
CA GLY A 88 -28.54 18.79 5.80
C GLY A 88 -27.53 19.93 5.64
N VAL A 89 -26.32 19.65 5.13
CA VAL A 89 -25.25 20.63 4.90
C VAL A 89 -25.29 21.10 3.44
N LYS A 90 -25.36 22.41 3.23
CA LYS A 90 -25.33 23.08 1.92
C LYS A 90 -23.98 23.70 1.64
#